data_AF-A0A2P1QW62-F1
#
_entry.id   AF-A0A2P1QW62-F1
#
_cell.length_a   1.000
_cell.length_b   1.000
_cell.length_c   1.000
_cell.angle_alpha   90.00
_cell.angle_beta   90.00
_cell.angle_gamma   90.00
#
_symmetry.space_group_name_H-M   'P 1'
#
loop_
_entity.id
_entity.type
_entity.pdbx_description
1 polymer ?
#
loop_
_entity_poly.entity_id
_entity_poly.type
_entity_poly.pdbx_seq_one_letter_code
_entity_poly.pdbx_strand_id
1 'polypeptide(L)'
;MLFRKSYLFIVFLFNLILVSFYFVENLNFSGTTIYFGWNDELIYCTELVWKLYDRYTGIRLGELKTLKDFDLSSPAVQFLMKKRYGNRVPYSEPVISPVDMFHSSELITVVNHQ
;
A
#
# COMPACT_ATOMS: atom_id res chain seq x y z
N MET A 1 10.47 40.68 10.52
CA MET A 1 10.52 39.63 9.45
C MET A 1 10.52 38.19 9.99
N LEU A 2 10.88 37.95 11.27
CA LEU A 2 10.88 36.61 11.89
C LEU A 2 9.46 36.04 12.16
N PHE A 3 8.49 36.88 12.53
CA PHE A 3 7.11 36.46 12.83
C PHE A 3 6.36 35.84 11.64
N ARG A 4 6.64 36.29 10.41
CA ARG A 4 5.95 35.80 9.20
C ARG A 4 6.40 34.40 8.78
N LYS A 5 7.65 34.02 9.11
CA LYS A 5 8.19 32.68 8.85
C LYS A 5 7.66 31.64 9.83
N SER A 6 7.53 31.99 11.13
CA SER A 6 6.94 31.09 12.12
C SER A 6 5.46 30.79 11.85
N TYR A 7 4.68 31.79 11.42
CA TYR A 7 3.26 31.58 11.12
C TYR A 7 3.05 30.65 9.92
N LEU A 8 3.88 30.79 8.88
CA LEU A 8 3.83 29.92 7.70
C LEU A 8 4.19 28.47 8.05
N PHE A 9 5.17 28.28 8.94
CA PHE A 9 5.59 26.95 9.39
C PHE A 9 4.52 26.26 10.25
N ILE A 10 3.85 27.02 11.12
CA ILE A 10 2.74 26.52 11.96
C ILE A 10 1.54 26.13 11.08
N VAL A 11 1.16 26.96 10.11
CA VAL A 11 0.05 26.65 9.18
C VAL A 11 0.38 25.42 8.33
N PHE A 12 1.64 25.26 7.91
CA PHE A 12 2.08 24.09 7.16
C PHE A 12 2.03 22.81 8.01
N LEU A 13 2.53 22.85 9.25
CA LEU A 13 2.44 21.73 10.19
C LEU A 13 1.00 21.37 10.54
N PHE A 14 0.13 22.37 10.78
CA PHE A 14 -1.30 22.12 11.03
C PHE A 14 -2.00 21.49 9.82
N ASN A 15 -1.72 21.95 8.60
CA ASN A 15 -2.25 21.32 7.39
C ASN A 15 -1.71 19.89 7.23
N LEU A 16 -0.43 19.65 7.49
CA LEU A 16 0.16 18.31 7.38
C LEU A 16 -0.45 17.33 8.40
N ILE A 17 -0.69 17.79 9.63
CA ILE A 17 -1.34 17.02 10.69
C ILE A 17 -2.81 16.76 10.34
N LEU A 18 -3.55 17.77 9.87
CA LEU A 18 -4.94 17.61 9.44
C LEU A 18 -5.07 16.66 8.24
N VAL A 19 -4.15 16.75 7.27
CA VAL A 19 -4.10 15.83 6.13
C VAL A 19 -3.81 14.42 6.62
N SER A 20 -2.82 14.23 7.50
CA SER A 20 -2.48 12.90 8.03
C SER A 20 -3.62 12.30 8.87
N PHE A 21 -4.33 13.12 9.64
CA PHE A 21 -5.46 12.68 10.47
C PHE A 21 -6.68 12.33 9.60
N TYR A 22 -7.02 13.19 8.62
CA TYR A 22 -8.08 12.92 7.65
C TYR A 22 -7.76 11.68 6.80
N PHE A 23 -6.50 11.49 6.43
CA PHE A 23 -6.02 10.36 5.66
C PHE A 23 -6.18 9.02 6.39
N VAL A 24 -5.97 8.99 7.71
CA VAL A 24 -6.15 7.78 8.53
C VAL A 24 -7.64 7.51 8.82
N GLU A 25 -8.43 8.54 9.14
CA GLU A 25 -9.86 8.34 9.46
C GLU A 25 -10.70 7.86 8.25
N ASN A 26 -10.36 8.28 7.03
CA ASN A 26 -11.16 7.93 5.85
C ASN A 26 -10.82 6.57 5.23
N LEU A 27 -9.80 5.86 5.74
CA LEU A 27 -9.44 4.55 5.21
C LEU A 27 -10.36 3.41 5.69
N ASN A 28 -11.18 3.63 6.73
CA ASN A 28 -12.20 2.71 7.24
C ASN A 28 -11.75 1.23 7.35
N PHE A 29 -10.48 0.96 7.64
CA PHE A 29 -9.97 -0.40 7.81
C PHE A 29 -9.94 -0.87 9.24
N SER A 30 -10.26 -2.15 9.45
CA SER A 30 -10.40 -2.76 10.77
C SER A 30 -9.07 -3.30 11.30
N GLY A 31 -8.12 -3.64 10.42
CA GLY A 31 -6.78 -4.11 10.83
C GLY A 31 -5.83 -4.48 9.70
N THR A 32 -4.66 -5.02 10.07
CA THR A 32 -3.64 -5.49 9.12
C THR A 32 -3.72 -6.99 8.91
N THR A 33 -3.30 -7.47 7.74
CA THR A 33 -3.37 -8.89 7.39
C THR A 33 -2.19 -9.38 6.55
N ILE A 34 -1.97 -10.70 6.59
CA ILE A 34 -1.08 -11.42 5.66
C ILE A 34 -1.85 -12.08 4.51
N TYR A 35 -3.18 -12.02 4.54
CA TYR A 35 -4.04 -12.57 3.49
C TYR A 35 -4.15 -11.56 2.36
N PHE A 36 -4.09 -12.05 1.13
CA PHE A 36 -4.37 -11.26 -0.05
C PHE A 36 -5.89 -11.20 -0.21
N GLY A 37 -6.43 -10.02 0.06
CA GLY A 37 -7.80 -9.62 -0.20
C GLY A 37 -7.76 -8.17 -0.63
N TRP A 38 -8.61 -7.77 -1.57
CA TRP A 38 -8.70 -6.42 -2.09
C TRP A 38 -9.97 -5.75 -1.55
N ASN A 39 -10.04 -5.67 -0.22
CA ASN A 39 -11.14 -5.04 0.49
C ASN A 39 -10.60 -4.03 1.50
N ASP A 40 -11.48 -3.20 2.05
CA ASP A 40 -11.08 -2.18 2.99
C ASP A 40 -11.14 -2.68 4.44
N GLU A 41 -11.50 -3.94 4.71
CA GLU A 41 -11.63 -4.45 6.08
C GLU A 41 -10.27 -4.83 6.68
N LEU A 42 -9.48 -5.60 5.93
CA LEU A 42 -8.16 -6.06 6.35
C LEU A 42 -7.15 -5.78 5.25
N ILE A 43 -6.15 -4.95 5.55
CA ILE A 43 -5.21 -4.43 4.53
C ILE A 43 -3.78 -4.96 4.78
N TYR A 44 -3.09 -5.33 3.71
CA TYR A 44 -1.65 -5.65 3.78
C TYR A 44 -0.77 -4.46 3.36
N CYS A 45 0.53 -4.55 3.66
CA CYS A 45 1.44 -3.40 3.63
C CYS A 45 1.47 -2.62 2.31
N THR A 46 1.57 -3.31 1.17
CA THR A 46 1.63 -2.66 -0.14
C THR A 46 0.26 -2.25 -0.66
N GLU A 47 -0.82 -2.95 -0.30
CA GLU A 47 -2.18 -2.50 -0.62
C GLU A 47 -2.50 -1.16 0.03
N LEU A 48 -2.10 -0.97 1.30
CA LEU A 48 -2.29 0.30 2.01
C LEU A 48 -1.66 1.46 1.22
N VAL A 49 -0.38 1.35 0.90
CA VAL A 49 0.35 2.41 0.19
C VAL A 49 -0.24 2.64 -1.20
N TRP A 50 -0.60 1.58 -1.93
CA TRP A 50 -1.20 1.71 -3.25
C TRP A 50 -2.55 2.43 -3.19
N LYS A 51 -3.46 2.01 -2.31
CA LYS A 51 -4.79 2.62 -2.16
C LYS A 51 -4.71 4.08 -1.72
N LEU A 52 -3.72 4.41 -0.89
CA LEU A 52 -3.50 5.78 -0.44
C LEU A 52 -3.10 6.71 -1.58
N TYR A 53 -2.14 6.32 -2.41
CA TYR A 53 -1.76 7.12 -3.56
C TYR A 53 -2.91 7.23 -4.58
N ASP A 54 -3.59 6.13 -4.89
CA ASP A 54 -4.70 6.13 -5.85
C ASP A 54 -5.86 7.03 -5.37
N ARG A 55 -6.31 6.91 -4.11
CA ARG A 55 -7.45 7.69 -3.58
C ARG A 55 -7.18 9.18 -3.47
N TYR A 56 -5.99 9.58 -3.01
CA TYR A 56 -5.71 10.98 -2.67
C TYR A 56 -4.97 11.75 -3.76
N THR A 57 -4.28 11.06 -4.66
CA THR A 57 -3.50 11.71 -5.72
C THR A 57 -3.92 11.27 -7.12
N GLY A 58 -4.68 10.17 -7.25
CA GLY A 58 -5.00 9.55 -8.54
C GLY A 58 -3.82 8.80 -9.16
N ILE A 59 -2.68 8.71 -8.47
CA ILE A 59 -1.47 8.05 -8.95
C ILE A 59 -1.50 6.57 -8.54
N ARG A 60 -1.25 5.68 -9.49
CA ARG A 60 -1.15 4.24 -9.25
C ARG A 60 0.31 3.82 -9.18
N LEU A 61 0.74 3.37 -8.00
CA LEU A 61 2.13 2.95 -7.76
C LEU A 61 2.33 1.49 -8.22
N GLY A 62 2.45 1.30 -9.52
CA GLY A 62 2.61 0.00 -10.15
C GLY A 62 1.29 -0.64 -10.56
N GLU A 63 1.39 -1.66 -11.41
CA GLU A 63 0.24 -2.37 -11.95
C GLU A 63 -0.24 -3.47 -11.01
N LEU A 64 -1.57 -3.56 -10.85
CA LEU A 64 -2.19 -4.68 -10.16
C LEU A 64 -2.11 -5.93 -11.01
N LYS A 65 -1.68 -7.03 -10.38
CA LYS A 65 -1.71 -8.37 -10.95
C LYS A 65 -2.70 -9.22 -10.20
N THR A 66 -3.17 -10.30 -10.80
CA THR A 66 -3.95 -11.28 -10.06
C THR A 66 -3.04 -12.26 -9.34
N LEU A 67 -3.47 -12.84 -8.22
CA LEU A 67 -2.64 -13.78 -7.46
C LEU A 67 -2.12 -14.97 -8.30
N LYS A 68 -2.87 -15.39 -9.33
CA LYS A 68 -2.45 -16.43 -10.29
C LYS A 68 -1.29 -16.02 -11.21
N ASP A 69 -1.03 -14.72 -11.38
CA ASP A 69 0.02 -14.23 -12.26
C ASP A 69 1.41 -14.31 -11.61
N PHE A 70 1.46 -14.59 -10.31
CA PHE A 70 2.71 -14.82 -9.58
C PHE A 70 3.19 -16.26 -9.73
N ASP A 71 4.50 -16.46 -9.61
CA ASP A 71 5.08 -17.81 -9.58
C ASP A 71 4.77 -18.50 -8.25
N LEU A 72 3.78 -19.40 -8.29
CA LEU A 72 3.37 -20.24 -7.17
C LEU A 72 3.90 -21.68 -7.28
N SER A 73 4.84 -21.95 -8.20
CA SER A 73 5.30 -23.31 -8.50
C SER A 73 6.21 -23.92 -7.42
N SER A 74 6.91 -23.08 -6.66
CA SER A 74 7.84 -23.53 -5.62
C SER A 74 7.13 -24.32 -4.51
N PRO A 75 7.67 -25.47 -4.06
CA PRO A 75 7.10 -26.27 -2.98
C PRO A 75 6.88 -25.48 -1.68
N ALA A 76 7.79 -24.56 -1.36
CA ALA A 76 7.67 -23.70 -0.18
C ALA A 76 6.47 -22.74 -0.31
N VAL A 77 6.25 -22.17 -1.49
CA VAL A 77 5.11 -21.28 -1.76
C VAL A 77 3.81 -22.07 -1.70
N GLN A 78 3.74 -23.24 -2.33
CA GLN A 78 2.54 -24.09 -2.29
C GLN A 78 2.18 -24.51 -0.86
N PHE A 79 3.18 -24.85 -0.03
CA PHE A 79 2.97 -25.15 1.38
C PHE A 79 2.37 -23.97 2.14
N LEU A 80 2.92 -22.76 1.95
CA LEU A 80 2.40 -21.54 2.58
C LEU A 80 1.00 -21.19 2.09
N MET A 81 0.74 -21.34 0.78
CA MET A 81 -0.57 -21.11 0.18
C MET A 81 -1.63 -22.05 0.77
N LYS A 82 -1.31 -23.34 0.90
CA LYS A 82 -2.20 -24.32 1.53
C LYS A 82 -2.39 -24.04 3.02
N LYS A 83 -1.33 -23.66 3.74
CA LYS A 83 -1.42 -23.30 5.17
C LYS A 83 -2.30 -22.07 5.40
N ARG A 84 -2.23 -21.08 4.50
CA ARG A 84 -2.96 -19.82 4.59
C ARG A 84 -4.41 -19.98 4.12
N TYR A 85 -4.62 -20.50 2.92
CA TYR A 85 -5.92 -20.47 2.24
C TYR A 85 -6.63 -21.83 2.21
N GLY A 86 -5.97 -22.92 2.62
CA GLY A 86 -6.51 -24.27 2.45
C GLY A 86 -6.83 -24.55 0.98
N ASN A 87 -8.10 -24.87 0.70
CA ASN A 87 -8.61 -25.12 -0.65
C ASN A 87 -9.24 -23.88 -1.31
N ARG A 88 -9.28 -22.73 -0.62
CA ARG A 88 -9.95 -21.50 -1.08
C ARG A 88 -8.94 -20.41 -1.41
N VAL A 89 -8.05 -20.69 -2.34
CA VAL A 89 -7.04 -19.73 -2.80
C VAL A 89 -7.73 -18.68 -3.70
N PRO A 90 -7.58 -17.37 -3.41
CA PRO A 90 -8.26 -16.32 -4.15
C PRO A 90 -7.44 -15.93 -5.40
N TYR A 91 -7.37 -16.83 -6.39
CA TYR A 91 -6.53 -16.67 -7.57
C TYR A 91 -6.83 -15.42 -8.41
N SER A 92 -8.08 -14.95 -8.42
CA SER A 92 -8.52 -13.77 -9.15
C SER A 92 -8.33 -12.46 -8.40
N GLU A 93 -7.90 -12.51 -7.14
CA GLU A 93 -7.78 -11.32 -6.31
C GLU A 93 -6.70 -10.38 -6.87
N PRO A 94 -6.98 -9.07 -6.98
CA PRO A 94 -5.95 -8.08 -7.27
C PRO A 94 -4.90 -8.06 -6.16
N VAL A 95 -3.64 -8.04 -6.55
CA VAL A 95 -2.48 -8.00 -5.67
C VAL A 95 -1.45 -7.02 -6.22
N ILE A 96 -0.95 -6.17 -5.34
CA ILE A 96 0.24 -5.35 -5.59
C ILE A 96 1.39 -5.88 -4.74
N SER A 97 2.45 -6.38 -5.39
CA SER A 97 3.64 -6.85 -4.66
C SER A 97 4.61 -5.70 -4.36
N PRO A 98 5.51 -5.87 -3.36
CA PRO A 98 6.55 -4.88 -3.10
C PRO A 98 7.43 -4.60 -4.31
N VAL A 99 7.73 -5.63 -5.11
CA VAL A 99 8.56 -5.51 -6.32
C VAL A 99 7.84 -4.75 -7.42
N ASP A 100 6.55 -5.06 -7.65
CA ASP A 100 5.76 -4.36 -8.66
C ASP A 100 5.57 -2.88 -8.32
N MET A 101 5.36 -2.57 -7.03
CA MET A 101 5.29 -1.19 -6.56
C MET A 101 6.65 -0.48 -6.73
N PHE A 102 7.75 -1.14 -6.33
CA PHE A 102 9.09 -0.55 -6.41
C PHE A 102 9.49 -0.22 -7.86
N HIS A 103 9.09 -1.03 -8.83
CA HIS A 103 9.34 -0.80 -10.25
C HIS A 103 8.32 0.12 -10.94
N SER A 104 7.42 0.76 -10.19
CA SER A 104 6.49 1.75 -10.75
C SER A 104 7.22 2.87 -11.49
N SER A 105 6.71 3.28 -12.66
CA SER A 105 7.19 4.43 -13.43
C SER A 105 7.09 5.76 -12.68
N GLU A 106 6.23 5.80 -11.66
CA GLU A 106 5.96 6.98 -10.84
C GLU A 106 7.02 7.19 -9.74
N LEU A 107 7.95 6.25 -9.58
CA LEU A 107 8.96 6.27 -8.52
C LEU A 107 10.36 6.49 -9.09
N ILE A 108 11.16 7.22 -8.31
CA ILE A 108 12.61 7.35 -8.50
C ILE A 108 13.32 6.97 -7.20
N THR A 109 14.46 6.30 -7.32
CA THR A 109 15.29 6.01 -6.16
C THR A 109 16.03 7.26 -5.72
N VAL A 110 15.74 7.75 -4.52
CA VAL A 110 16.39 8.93 -3.93
C VAL A 110 17.56 8.57 -3.00
N VAL A 111 17.52 7.38 -2.39
CA VAL A 111 18.55 6.85 -1.48
C VAL A 111 18.64 5.34 -1.69
N ASN A 112 19.86 4.79 -1.72
CA ASN A 112 20.13 3.37 -1.75
C ASN A 112 21.25 3.04 -0.76
N HIS A 113 20.97 2.14 0.18
CA HIS A 113 21.94 1.60 1.12
C HIS A 113 22.24 0.17 0.70
N GLN A 114 23.42 -0.03 0.09
CA GLN A 114 23.94 -1.36 -0.26
C GLN A 114 24.37 -2.15 0.98
#